data_AF-A0A7J9CI15-F1
#
_entry.id   AF-A0A7J9CI15-F1
#
_cell.length_a   1.000
_cell.length_b   1.000
_cell.length_c   1.000
_cell.angle_alpha   90.00
_cell.angle_beta   90.00
_cell.angle_gamma   90.00
#
_symmetry.space_group_name_H-M   'P 1'
#
loop_
_entity.id
_entity.type
_entity.pdbx_description
1 polymer ?
#
loop_
_entity_poly.entity_id
_entity_poly.type
_entity_poly.pdbx_seq_one_letter_code
_entity_poly.pdbx_strand_id
1 'polypeptide(L)'
;VKTETGADVDDGQEFLKWKNGGGHLHKSACIDPTVVIEIGAIVHPKSVLGANVHVGSGTAIGPCVKIGQFTKIGYNAALSNCTVGDSCVIHNGVCIGQDGFGFFVDEDGNMVKKPQIGHNVVIGKSCMLCGQVGIAGSVIIGDYVVLGGRVAVRDHVSIISKVRLAANSCVTKDIREPGDYGGFPAVPIHVWRRQIAIQCRSSKKRKS
;
A
#
# COMPACT_ATOMS: atom_id res chain seq x y z
N VAL A 1 38.83 11.87 39.09
CA VAL A 1 38.48 11.22 37.80
C VAL A 1 36.99 10.89 37.85
N LYS A 2 36.15 11.84 37.42
CA LYS A 2 34.70 11.64 37.30
C LYS A 2 34.42 11.45 35.81
N THR A 3 33.90 10.29 35.46
CA THR A 3 33.51 9.92 34.09
C THR A 3 32.27 10.69 33.69
N GLU A 4 32.45 11.67 32.81
CA GLU A 4 31.39 12.35 32.09
C GLU A 4 30.80 11.34 31.07
N THR A 5 29.59 10.87 31.34
CA THR A 5 28.73 10.27 30.31
C THR A 5 28.00 11.41 29.64
N GLY A 6 28.64 12.00 28.62
CA GLY A 6 27.95 12.79 27.62
C GLY A 6 27.08 11.85 26.79
N ALA A 7 25.88 11.55 27.27
CA ALA A 7 24.80 11.15 26.39
C ALA A 7 24.38 12.44 25.68
N ASP A 8 24.70 12.51 24.40
CA ASP A 8 24.37 13.62 23.53
C ASP A 8 22.90 14.03 23.68
N VAL A 9 22.73 15.34 23.71
CA VAL A 9 21.53 16.13 24.00
C VAL A 9 20.34 15.67 23.13
N ASP A 10 19.23 15.32 23.78
CA ASP A 10 17.90 15.03 23.20
C ASP A 10 17.28 16.33 22.65
N ASP A 11 17.64 16.69 21.42
CA ASP A 11 16.98 17.77 20.67
C ASP A 11 15.74 17.23 19.94
N GLY A 12 14.53 17.53 20.44
CA GLY A 12 13.32 17.62 19.60
C GLY A 12 12.42 16.38 19.46
N GLN A 13 11.97 15.75 20.55
CA GLN A 13 10.96 14.66 20.48
C GLN A 13 9.61 15.13 19.91
N GLU A 14 9.48 15.08 18.59
CA GLU A 14 8.25 15.33 17.84
C GLU A 14 7.28 14.13 17.87
N PHE A 15 7.79 12.94 18.17
CA PHE A 15 7.02 11.71 18.27
C PHE A 15 6.70 11.35 19.73
N LEU A 16 5.44 11.05 19.99
CA LEU A 16 4.89 10.65 21.28
C LEU A 16 4.52 9.17 21.26
N LYS A 17 4.53 8.53 22.43
CA LYS A 17 4.01 7.17 22.58
C LYS A 17 2.49 7.18 22.67
N TRP A 18 1.82 6.38 21.85
CA TRP A 18 0.36 6.23 21.87
C TRP A 18 -0.09 5.33 23.01
N LYS A 19 -1.14 5.73 23.72
CA LYS A 19 -1.64 4.98 24.89
C LYS A 19 -2.26 3.65 24.48
N ASN A 20 -2.96 3.60 23.35
CA ASN A 20 -3.67 2.41 22.88
C ASN A 20 -2.79 1.58 21.93
N GLY A 21 -1.97 0.69 22.49
CA GLY A 21 -1.13 -0.24 21.73
C GLY A 21 0.37 0.07 21.72
N GLY A 22 0.80 1.23 22.24
CA GLY A 22 2.21 1.50 22.54
C GLY A 22 3.11 1.88 21.37
N GLY A 23 2.56 2.11 20.17
CA GLY A 23 3.31 2.67 19.03
C GLY A 23 3.65 4.15 19.16
N HIS A 24 4.23 4.74 18.12
CA HIS A 24 4.65 6.15 18.10
C HIS A 24 3.83 6.98 17.10
N LEU A 25 3.46 8.20 17.48
CA LEU A 25 2.78 9.15 16.60
C LEU A 25 3.44 10.51 16.65
N HIS A 26 3.38 11.25 15.55
CA HIS A 26 3.80 12.63 15.51
C HIS A 26 2.74 13.57 16.13
N LYS A 27 3.17 14.63 16.84
CA LYS A 27 2.28 15.61 17.50
C LYS A 27 1.25 16.28 16.59
N SER A 28 1.57 16.43 15.30
CA SER A 28 0.67 17.05 14.31
C SER A 28 -0.28 16.07 13.61
N ALA A 29 -0.23 14.77 13.94
CA ALA A 29 -1.19 13.80 13.41
C ALA A 29 -2.55 13.98 14.08
N CYS A 30 -3.62 13.87 13.30
CA CYS A 30 -5.00 13.92 13.79
C CYS A 30 -5.52 12.49 13.90
N ILE A 31 -5.61 11.96 15.12
CA ILE A 31 -5.93 10.56 15.38
C ILE A 31 -7.12 10.50 16.33
N ASP A 32 -8.13 9.71 15.97
CA ASP A 32 -9.26 9.44 16.86
C ASP A 32 -8.81 8.65 18.12
N PRO A 33 -9.32 8.96 19.32
CA PRO A 33 -8.92 8.26 20.56
C PRO A 33 -9.16 6.75 20.55
N THR A 34 -10.08 6.25 19.71
CA THR A 34 -10.38 4.80 19.60
C THR A 34 -9.36 4.04 18.77
N VAL A 35 -8.44 4.73 18.08
CA VAL A 35 -7.42 4.10 17.24
C VAL A 35 -6.46 3.28 18.08
N VAL A 36 -6.14 2.08 17.61
CA VAL A 36 -5.11 1.21 18.19
C VAL A 36 -3.87 1.25 17.29
N ILE A 37 -2.73 1.62 17.88
CA ILE A 37 -1.43 1.67 17.20
C ILE A 37 -0.49 0.74 17.98
N GLU A 38 -0.21 -0.42 17.41
CA GLU A 38 0.64 -1.43 18.06
C GLU A 38 2.12 -1.02 18.14
N ILE A 39 2.87 -1.80 18.93
CA ILE A 39 4.28 -1.57 19.21
C ILE A 39 5.09 -1.57 17.90
N GLY A 40 5.98 -0.59 17.77
CA GLY A 40 6.83 -0.43 16.60
C GLY A 40 6.13 0.16 15.37
N ALA A 41 4.81 0.38 15.41
CA ALA A 41 4.15 1.18 14.38
C ALA A 41 4.46 2.67 14.57
N ILE A 42 4.63 3.39 13.47
CA ILE A 42 5.00 4.81 13.45
C ILE A 42 4.03 5.58 12.57
N VAL A 43 3.49 6.67 13.12
CA VAL A 43 2.57 7.57 12.42
C VAL A 43 3.22 8.94 12.22
N HIS A 44 3.45 9.31 10.97
CA HIS A 44 4.15 10.53 10.57
C HIS A 44 3.24 11.79 10.61
N PRO A 45 3.84 13.00 10.50
CA PRO A 45 3.14 14.29 10.57
C PRO A 45 1.95 14.43 9.63
N LYS A 46 0.92 15.18 10.06
CA LYS A 46 -0.26 15.57 9.26
C LYS A 46 -1.10 14.39 8.74
N SER A 47 -0.82 13.17 9.19
CA SER A 47 -1.67 12.02 8.89
C SER A 47 -2.99 12.11 9.65
N VAL A 48 -4.04 11.51 9.09
CA VAL A 48 -5.39 11.51 9.66
C VAL A 48 -5.89 10.08 9.75
N LEU A 49 -6.24 9.63 10.96
CA LEU A 49 -6.78 8.29 11.21
C LEU A 49 -8.18 8.40 11.81
N GLY A 50 -9.16 7.79 11.13
CA GLY A 50 -10.55 7.74 11.59
C GLY A 50 -10.78 6.81 12.78
N ALA A 51 -11.99 6.83 13.33
CA ALA A 51 -12.38 6.01 14.47
C ALA A 51 -12.25 4.51 14.18
N ASN A 52 -11.89 3.73 15.20
CA ASN A 52 -11.74 2.27 15.17
C ASN A 52 -10.75 1.77 14.11
N VAL A 53 -9.76 2.58 13.74
CA VAL A 53 -8.63 2.13 12.93
C VAL A 53 -7.68 1.32 13.80
N HIS A 54 -7.16 0.21 13.26
CA HIS A 54 -6.15 -0.61 13.90
C HIS A 54 -4.91 -0.67 13.02
N VAL A 55 -3.79 -0.21 13.56
CA VAL A 55 -2.47 -0.23 12.93
C VAL A 55 -1.62 -1.32 13.57
N GLY A 56 -1.30 -2.36 12.79
CA GLY A 56 -0.48 -3.47 13.23
C GLY A 56 0.98 -3.10 13.47
N SER A 57 1.65 -3.92 14.28
CA SER A 57 3.07 -3.76 14.66
C SER A 57 4.00 -3.58 13.45
N GLY A 58 4.98 -2.68 13.60
CA GLY A 58 5.98 -2.39 12.58
C GLY A 58 5.48 -1.65 11.33
N THR A 59 4.20 -1.26 11.30
CA THR A 59 3.62 -0.50 10.17
C THR A 59 4.05 0.96 10.19
N ALA A 60 4.42 1.48 9.03
CA ALA A 60 4.77 2.88 8.84
C ALA A 60 3.65 3.61 8.06
N ILE A 61 3.05 4.61 8.70
CA ILE A 61 2.09 5.53 8.08
C ILE A 61 2.81 6.83 7.79
N GLY A 62 3.07 7.10 6.51
CA GLY A 62 3.81 8.26 6.02
C GLY A 62 3.07 9.59 6.19
N PRO A 63 3.74 10.72 5.90
CA PRO A 63 3.17 12.05 6.08
C PRO A 63 1.91 12.25 5.23
N CYS A 64 0.96 13.02 5.75
CA CYS A 64 -0.28 13.40 5.05
C CYS A 64 -1.19 12.22 4.60
N VAL A 65 -0.92 10.99 5.05
CA VAL A 65 -1.76 9.82 4.76
C VAL A 65 -3.10 9.94 5.49
N LYS A 66 -4.20 9.61 4.80
CA LYS A 66 -5.55 9.63 5.36
C LYS A 66 -6.12 8.22 5.37
N ILE A 67 -6.63 7.77 6.52
CA ILE A 67 -7.21 6.44 6.70
C ILE A 67 -8.62 6.60 7.26
N GLY A 68 -9.60 6.05 6.54
CA GLY A 68 -11.00 6.02 6.94
C GLY A 68 -11.26 5.12 8.15
N GLN A 69 -12.43 5.31 8.75
CA GLN A 69 -12.85 4.59 9.96
C GLN A 69 -13.01 3.09 9.74
N PHE A 70 -12.92 2.30 10.81
CA PHE A 70 -13.04 0.83 10.79
C PHE A 70 -12.04 0.10 9.88
N THR A 71 -10.97 0.77 9.46
CA THR A 71 -9.92 0.18 8.62
C THR A 71 -8.88 -0.54 9.47
N LYS A 72 -8.55 -1.77 9.07
CA LYS A 72 -7.53 -2.61 9.72
C LYS A 72 -6.30 -2.71 8.85
N ILE A 73 -5.14 -2.44 9.43
CA ILE A 73 -3.84 -2.51 8.78
C ILE A 73 -3.01 -3.56 9.50
N GLY A 74 -2.50 -4.52 8.74
CA GLY A 74 -1.69 -5.61 9.23
C GLY A 74 -0.28 -5.19 9.62
N TYR A 75 0.58 -6.17 9.83
CA TYR A 75 1.96 -5.98 10.27
C TYR A 75 2.88 -5.56 9.13
N ASN A 76 3.87 -4.72 9.44
CA ASN A 76 4.91 -4.29 8.49
C ASN A 76 4.36 -3.74 7.16
N ALA A 77 3.21 -3.06 7.19
CA ALA A 77 2.69 -2.36 6.03
C ALA A 77 3.38 -0.99 5.91
N ALA A 78 3.48 -0.48 4.69
CA ALA A 78 4.04 0.84 4.42
C ALA A 78 3.04 1.64 3.57
N LEU A 79 2.49 2.70 4.15
CA LEU A 79 1.54 3.58 3.48
C LEU A 79 2.19 4.94 3.29
N SER A 80 2.28 5.42 2.05
CA SER A 80 2.78 6.74 1.72
C SER A 80 1.87 7.40 0.68
N ASN A 81 1.69 8.72 0.77
CA ASN A 81 0.94 9.51 -0.23
C ASN A 81 -0.41 8.88 -0.61
N CYS A 82 -1.19 8.42 0.36
CA CYS A 82 -2.44 7.72 0.05
C CYS A 82 -3.61 8.19 0.91
N THR A 83 -4.80 8.03 0.34
CA THR A 83 -6.07 8.17 1.03
C THR A 83 -6.82 6.84 0.93
N VAL A 84 -7.05 6.21 2.07
CA VAL A 84 -7.77 4.93 2.19
C VAL A 84 -9.16 5.21 2.74
N GLY A 85 -10.18 4.64 2.10
CA GLY A 85 -11.56 4.74 2.54
C GLY A 85 -11.86 3.95 3.81
N ASP A 86 -13.14 3.94 4.18
CA ASP A 86 -13.64 3.29 5.39
C ASP A 86 -13.73 1.76 5.22
N SER A 87 -13.61 1.04 6.33
CA SER A 87 -13.83 -0.41 6.43
C SER A 87 -12.91 -1.23 5.50
N CYS A 88 -11.69 -0.75 5.26
CA CYS A 88 -10.71 -1.46 4.46
C CYS A 88 -9.93 -2.48 5.31
N VAL A 89 -9.45 -3.55 4.68
CA VAL A 89 -8.56 -4.53 5.30
C VAL A 89 -7.28 -4.59 4.49
N ILE A 90 -6.19 -4.12 5.10
CA ILE A 90 -4.85 -4.12 4.51
C ILE A 90 -4.06 -5.19 5.24
N HIS A 91 -3.63 -6.24 4.55
CA HIS A 91 -2.87 -7.33 5.15
C HIS A 91 -1.38 -6.97 5.32
N ASN A 92 -0.63 -7.91 5.88
CA ASN A 92 0.78 -7.76 6.21
C ASN A 92 1.65 -7.50 4.98
N GLY A 93 2.63 -6.62 5.11
CA GLY A 93 3.62 -6.34 4.06
C GLY A 93 3.06 -5.63 2.82
N VAL A 94 1.85 -5.06 2.90
CA VAL A 94 1.29 -4.26 1.80
C VAL A 94 2.01 -2.91 1.74
N CYS A 95 2.38 -2.51 0.52
CA CYS A 95 3.03 -1.23 0.25
C CYS A 95 2.16 -0.39 -0.68
N ILE A 96 1.81 0.83 -0.25
CA ILE A 96 0.90 1.73 -0.96
C ILE A 96 1.57 3.06 -1.22
N GLY A 97 1.50 3.54 -2.47
CA GLY A 97 1.95 4.88 -2.86
C GLY A 97 3.46 5.05 -2.80
N GLN A 98 4.19 3.97 -3.05
CA GLN A 98 5.63 4.00 -3.28
C GLN A 98 5.93 4.57 -4.67
N ASP A 99 7.15 5.06 -4.85
CA ASP A 99 7.61 5.52 -6.16
C ASP A 99 7.64 4.38 -7.17
N GLY A 100 7.13 4.66 -8.36
CA GLY A 100 7.19 3.73 -9.49
C GLY A 100 8.57 3.69 -10.15
N PHE A 101 8.63 3.00 -11.30
CA PHE A 101 9.83 2.92 -12.14
C PHE A 101 10.00 4.19 -13.00
N GLY A 102 10.28 5.32 -12.34
CA GLY A 102 10.50 6.61 -13.01
C GLY A 102 11.94 7.07 -12.88
N PHE A 103 12.76 6.76 -13.89
CA PHE A 103 14.15 7.22 -13.98
C PHE A 103 14.40 7.81 -15.37
N PHE A 104 15.28 8.81 -15.44
CA PHE A 104 15.82 9.33 -16.68
C PHE A 104 17.34 9.35 -16.58
N VAL A 105 18.01 9.31 -17.72
CA VAL A 105 19.45 9.50 -17.79
C VAL A 105 19.69 10.98 -18.03
N ASP A 106 20.46 11.63 -17.15
CA ASP A 106 20.84 13.03 -17.34
C ASP A 106 21.90 13.20 -18.45
N GLU A 107 22.28 14.44 -18.74
CA GLU A 107 23.26 14.76 -19.78
C GLU A 107 24.66 14.16 -19.48
N ASP A 108 24.94 13.86 -18.21
CA ASP A 108 26.19 13.27 -17.73
C ASP A 108 26.16 11.72 -17.71
N GLY A 109 25.05 11.11 -18.12
CA GLY A 109 24.91 9.64 -18.16
C GLY A 109 24.49 9.01 -16.83
N ASN A 110 24.15 9.79 -15.80
CA ASN A 110 23.71 9.28 -14.50
C ASN A 110 22.21 8.95 -14.52
N MET A 111 21.84 7.89 -13.80
CA MET A 111 20.44 7.54 -13.60
C MET A 111 19.83 8.41 -12.51
N VAL A 112 19.03 9.39 -12.91
CA VAL A 112 18.34 10.31 -12.01
C VAL A 112 16.87 9.91 -11.87
N LYS A 113 16.37 9.93 -10.64
CA LYS A 113 14.96 9.64 -10.36
C LYS A 113 14.07 10.76 -10.88
N LYS A 114 13.04 10.39 -11.64
CA LYS A 114 12.00 11.32 -12.08
C LYS A 114 11.22 11.84 -10.87
N PRO A 115 11.04 13.16 -10.71
CA PRO A 115 10.15 13.71 -9.69
C PRO A 115 8.74 13.14 -9.86
N GLN A 116 8.34 12.36 -8.87
CA GLN A 116 7.06 11.66 -8.81
C GLN A 116 6.05 12.55 -8.06
N ILE A 117 5.75 13.72 -8.62
CA ILE A 117 4.83 14.70 -8.04
C ILE A 117 3.39 14.20 -8.21
N GLY A 118 2.58 14.26 -7.14
CA GLY A 118 1.15 13.89 -7.20
C GLY A 118 0.87 12.40 -7.11
N HIS A 119 1.74 11.62 -6.45
CA HIS A 119 1.59 10.17 -6.20
C HIS A 119 0.46 9.82 -5.23
N ASN A 120 -0.68 10.49 -5.34
CA ASN A 120 -1.80 10.32 -4.44
C ASN A 120 -2.59 9.08 -4.83
N VAL A 121 -2.37 7.98 -4.11
CA VAL A 121 -3.19 6.78 -4.27
C VAL A 121 -4.53 7.00 -3.56
N VAL A 122 -5.63 6.74 -4.25
CA VAL A 122 -6.97 6.79 -3.68
C VAL A 122 -7.55 5.39 -3.66
N ILE A 123 -7.92 4.91 -2.48
CA ILE A 123 -8.57 3.63 -2.28
C ILE A 123 -9.95 3.86 -1.72
N GLY A 124 -10.97 3.31 -2.38
CA GLY A 124 -12.36 3.35 -1.95
C GLY A 124 -12.61 2.61 -0.64
N LYS A 125 -13.89 2.44 -0.34
CA LYS A 125 -14.39 1.80 0.89
C LYS A 125 -14.48 0.29 0.73
N SER A 126 -14.42 -0.41 1.86
CA SER A 126 -14.63 -1.88 1.91
C SER A 126 -13.68 -2.66 0.99
N CYS A 127 -12.46 -2.17 0.80
CA CYS A 127 -11.44 -2.83 0.00
C CYS A 127 -10.63 -3.82 0.84
N MET A 128 -10.19 -4.92 0.22
CA MET A 128 -9.33 -5.92 0.85
C MET A 128 -8.04 -6.06 0.05
N LEU A 129 -6.91 -5.70 0.65
CA LEU A 129 -5.58 -5.83 0.06
C LEU A 129 -4.86 -6.98 0.77
N CYS A 130 -4.74 -8.12 0.10
CA CYS A 130 -4.07 -9.28 0.67
C CYS A 130 -2.56 -9.08 0.77
N GLY A 131 -1.87 -10.02 1.42
CA GLY A 131 -0.46 -9.85 1.78
C GLY A 131 0.46 -9.53 0.60
N GLN A 132 1.44 -8.66 0.85
CA GLN A 132 2.47 -8.25 -0.12
C GLN A 132 1.92 -7.61 -1.42
N VAL A 133 0.72 -7.03 -1.39
CA VAL A 133 0.23 -6.20 -2.49
C VAL A 133 1.07 -4.93 -2.61
N GLY A 134 1.43 -4.57 -3.84
CA GLY A 134 2.15 -3.35 -4.17
C GLY A 134 1.30 -2.43 -5.05
N ILE A 135 1.06 -1.20 -4.59
CA ILE A 135 0.33 -0.18 -5.35
C ILE A 135 1.25 1.00 -5.61
N ALA A 136 1.54 1.25 -6.89
CA ALA A 136 2.31 2.41 -7.31
C ALA A 136 1.50 3.72 -7.20
N GLY A 137 2.19 4.85 -7.33
CA GLY A 137 1.56 6.17 -7.23
C GLY A 137 0.52 6.47 -8.31
N SER A 138 -0.36 7.44 -8.00
CA SER A 138 -1.40 7.94 -8.92
C SER A 138 -2.43 6.89 -9.33
N VAL A 139 -2.69 5.91 -8.47
CA VAL A 139 -3.68 4.85 -8.69
C VAL A 139 -5.01 5.22 -8.03
N ILE A 140 -6.11 4.94 -8.71
CA ILE A 140 -7.47 5.10 -8.18
C ILE A 140 -8.13 3.73 -8.11
N ILE A 141 -8.54 3.31 -6.92
CA ILE A 141 -9.26 2.06 -6.67
C ILE A 141 -10.65 2.40 -6.15
N GLY A 142 -11.69 1.86 -6.81
CA GLY A 142 -13.07 2.01 -6.38
C GLY A 142 -13.40 1.22 -5.11
N ASP A 143 -14.69 1.16 -4.78
CA ASP A 143 -15.20 0.47 -3.59
C ASP A 143 -15.31 -1.05 -3.80
N TYR A 144 -15.25 -1.81 -2.71
CA TYR A 144 -15.42 -3.27 -2.74
C TYR A 144 -14.43 -4.00 -3.66
N VAL A 145 -13.20 -3.51 -3.74
CA VAL A 145 -12.13 -4.15 -4.53
C VAL A 145 -11.35 -5.12 -3.65
N VAL A 146 -11.05 -6.30 -4.20
CA VAL A 146 -10.21 -7.31 -3.54
C VAL A 146 -8.96 -7.54 -4.38
N LEU A 147 -7.80 -7.27 -3.81
CA LEU A 147 -6.50 -7.58 -4.42
C LEU A 147 -5.92 -8.81 -3.75
N GLY A 148 -5.79 -9.91 -4.51
CA GLY A 148 -5.16 -11.14 -4.06
C GLY A 148 -3.69 -10.93 -3.65
N GLY A 149 -3.12 -11.92 -2.95
CA GLY A 149 -1.75 -11.80 -2.45
C GLY A 149 -0.75 -11.54 -3.58
N ARG A 150 0.22 -10.66 -3.34
CA ARG A 150 1.26 -10.25 -4.31
C ARG A 150 0.70 -9.69 -5.62
N VAL A 151 -0.51 -9.11 -5.61
CA VAL A 151 -0.97 -8.32 -6.75
C VAL A 151 -0.13 -7.04 -6.84
N ALA A 152 0.30 -6.71 -8.06
CA ALA A 152 0.97 -5.45 -8.37
C ALA A 152 0.05 -4.56 -9.19
N VAL A 153 -0.02 -3.27 -8.86
CA VAL A 153 -0.75 -2.26 -9.62
C VAL A 153 0.23 -1.23 -10.15
N ARG A 154 0.27 -1.08 -11.47
CA ARG A 154 1.10 -0.08 -12.16
C ARG A 154 0.61 1.34 -11.82
N ASP A 155 1.52 2.30 -11.91
CA ASP A 155 1.24 3.72 -11.76
C ASP A 155 0.23 4.23 -12.80
N HIS A 156 -0.52 5.26 -12.44
CA HIS A 156 -1.52 5.91 -13.31
C HIS A 156 -2.58 4.95 -13.88
N VAL A 157 -3.07 4.05 -13.03
CA VAL A 157 -4.13 3.09 -13.37
C VAL A 157 -5.36 3.32 -12.51
N SER A 158 -6.53 3.18 -13.12
CA SER A 158 -7.83 3.16 -12.44
C SER A 158 -8.43 1.75 -12.42
N ILE A 159 -8.92 1.34 -11.25
CA ILE A 159 -9.65 0.09 -11.03
C ILE A 159 -11.04 0.47 -10.52
N ILE A 160 -12.08 0.14 -11.28
CA ILE A 160 -13.44 0.43 -10.82
C ILE A 160 -13.86 -0.44 -9.63
N SER A 161 -14.98 -0.07 -9.01
CA SER A 161 -15.57 -0.80 -7.88
C SER A 161 -15.94 -2.25 -8.25
N LYS A 162 -16.00 -3.14 -7.24
CA LYS A 162 -16.40 -4.56 -7.36
C LYS A 162 -15.49 -5.42 -8.25
N VAL A 163 -14.20 -5.09 -8.29
CA VAL A 163 -13.17 -5.88 -8.98
C VAL A 163 -12.47 -6.81 -7.99
N ARG A 164 -12.22 -8.06 -8.40
CA ARG A 164 -11.45 -9.04 -7.63
C ARG A 164 -10.28 -9.53 -8.49
N LEU A 165 -9.06 -9.33 -8.01
CA LEU A 165 -7.83 -9.73 -8.69
C LEU A 165 -7.25 -10.98 -8.04
N ALA A 166 -7.01 -12.01 -8.84
CA ALA A 166 -6.36 -13.24 -8.39
C ALA A 166 -4.92 -12.96 -7.93
N ALA A 167 -4.41 -13.80 -7.02
CA ALA A 167 -3.04 -13.68 -6.52
C ALA A 167 -1.99 -13.67 -7.65
N ASN A 168 -0.88 -12.97 -7.43
CA ASN A 168 0.21 -12.76 -8.40
C ASN A 168 -0.21 -12.08 -9.73
N SER A 169 -1.36 -11.41 -9.78
CA SER A 169 -1.77 -10.68 -10.98
C SER A 169 -1.13 -9.30 -11.04
N CYS A 170 -0.93 -8.75 -12.25
CA CYS A 170 -0.41 -7.41 -12.43
C CYS A 170 -1.34 -6.55 -13.29
N VAL A 171 -1.84 -5.46 -12.70
CA VAL A 171 -2.70 -4.52 -13.42
C VAL A 171 -1.82 -3.53 -14.17
N THR A 172 -1.82 -3.64 -15.50
CA THR A 172 -1.04 -2.76 -16.38
C THR A 172 -1.87 -1.70 -17.08
N LYS A 173 -3.21 -1.86 -17.10
CA LYS A 173 -4.15 -0.96 -17.77
C LYS A 173 -5.38 -0.77 -16.90
N ASP A 174 -6.14 0.29 -17.16
CA ASP A 174 -7.41 0.54 -16.48
C ASP A 174 -8.34 -0.67 -16.56
N ILE A 175 -8.97 -1.00 -15.42
CA ILE A 175 -10.05 -1.98 -15.34
C ILE A 175 -11.36 -1.21 -15.27
N ARG A 176 -12.13 -1.23 -16.36
CA ARG A 176 -13.36 -0.45 -16.54
C ARG A 176 -14.64 -1.26 -16.31
N GLU A 177 -14.53 -2.56 -16.09
CA GLU A 177 -15.67 -3.46 -15.89
C GLU A 177 -15.53 -4.21 -14.56
N PRO A 178 -16.63 -4.41 -13.82
CA PRO A 178 -16.58 -5.15 -12.57
C PRO A 178 -16.41 -6.65 -12.88
N GLY A 179 -15.73 -7.37 -12.00
CA GLY A 179 -15.57 -8.81 -12.17
C GLY A 179 -14.25 -9.35 -11.66
N ASP A 180 -13.96 -10.58 -12.08
CA ASP A 180 -12.77 -11.32 -11.70
C ASP A 180 -11.69 -11.19 -12.76
N TYR A 181 -10.47 -10.85 -12.34
CA TYR A 181 -9.30 -10.66 -13.20
C TYR A 181 -8.12 -11.51 -12.69
N GLY A 182 -7.26 -11.95 -13.61
CA GLY A 182 -6.09 -12.76 -13.28
C GLY A 182 -4.97 -12.63 -14.30
N GLY A 183 -3.74 -12.91 -13.87
CA GLY A 183 -2.57 -13.06 -14.74
C GLY A 183 -1.66 -11.82 -14.83
N PHE A 184 -0.62 -11.95 -15.65
CA PHE A 184 0.35 -10.90 -15.96
C PHE A 184 0.47 -10.78 -17.49
N PRO A 185 -0.09 -9.72 -18.11
CA PRO A 185 -0.94 -8.71 -17.52
C PRO A 185 -2.31 -9.27 -17.09
N ALA A 186 -2.97 -8.57 -16.15
CA ALA A 186 -4.29 -8.95 -15.66
C ALA A 186 -5.33 -8.84 -16.77
N VAL A 187 -6.08 -9.93 -17.00
CA VAL A 187 -7.19 -10.01 -17.96
C VAL A 187 -8.40 -10.67 -17.28
N PRO A 188 -9.62 -10.56 -17.83
CA PRO A 188 -10.78 -11.23 -17.26
C PRO A 188 -10.52 -12.72 -17.01
N ILE A 189 -10.98 -13.24 -15.87
CA ILE A 189 -10.57 -14.55 -15.34
C ILE A 189 -10.82 -15.70 -16.33
N HIS A 190 -11.87 -15.62 -17.14
CA HIS A 190 -12.21 -16.63 -18.14
C HIS A 190 -11.20 -16.65 -19.30
N VAL A 191 -10.68 -15.48 -19.69
CA VAL A 191 -9.61 -15.34 -20.69
C VAL A 191 -8.31 -15.90 -20.13
N TRP A 192 -7.96 -15.51 -18.90
CA TRP A 192 -6.74 -15.98 -18.24
C TRP A 192 -6.72 -17.50 -18.08
N ARG A 193 -7.81 -18.10 -17.57
CA ARG A 193 -7.93 -19.56 -17.44
C ARG A 193 -7.77 -20.27 -18.79
N ARG A 194 -8.33 -19.71 -19.87
CA ARG A 194 -8.16 -20.25 -21.22
C ARG A 194 -6.70 -20.18 -21.69
N GLN A 195 -6.00 -19.06 -21.45
CA GLN A 195 -4.58 -18.90 -21.81
C GLN A 195 -3.69 -19.92 -21.10
N ILE A 196 -3.87 -20.10 -19.79
CA ILE A 196 -3.13 -21.10 -19.01
C ILE A 196 -3.38 -22.52 -19.53
N ALA A 197 -4.64 -22.87 -19.82
CA ALA A 197 -4.98 -24.18 -20.36
C ALA A 197 -4.29 -24.46 -21.72
N ILE A 198 -4.20 -23.45 -22.60
CA ILE A 198 -3.48 -23.55 -23.87
C ILE A 198 -1.99 -23.76 -23.63
N GLN A 199 -1.38 -22.99 -22.73
CA GLN A 199 0.05 -23.08 -22.41
C GLN A 199 0.43 -24.45 -21.84
N CYS A 200 -0.39 -25.02 -20.95
CA CYS A 200 -0.20 -26.37 -20.41
C CYS A 200 -0.29 -27.47 -21.49
N ARG A 201 -1.08 -27.28 -22.55
CA ARG A 201 -1.17 -28.24 -23.67
C ARG A 201 0.06 -28.13 -24.58
N SER A 202 0.51 -26.91 -24.88
CA SER A 202 1.69 -26.67 -25.72
C SER A 202 2.99 -27.16 -25.08
N SER A 203 3.13 -27.06 -23.76
CA SER A 203 4.31 -27.58 -23.04
C SER A 203 4.40 -29.11 -23.06
N LYS A 204 3.26 -29.82 -23.10
CA LYS A 204 3.23 -31.29 -23.26
C LYS A 204 3.66 -31.72 -24.66
N LYS A 205 3.22 -31.02 -25.72
CA LYS A 205 3.58 -31.34 -27.11
C LYS A 205 5.07 -31.13 -27.43
N ARG A 206 5.76 -30.27 -26.70
CA ARG A 206 7.20 -29.98 -26.90
C ARG A 206 8.13 -30.98 -26.20
N LYS A 207 7.60 -31.86 -25.36
CA LYS A 207 8.33 -32.90 -24.62
C LYS A 207 8.11 -34.31 -25.20
N SER A 208 7.54 -34.40 -26.41
CA SER A 208 7.30 -35.62 -27.18
C SER A 208 8.02 -35.48 -28.52
#